data_AF-A0A8J2B9M5-F1
#
_entry.id   AF-A0A8J2B9M5-F1
#
_cell.length_a   1.000
_cell.length_b   1.000
_cell.length_c   1.000
_cell.angle_alpha   90.00
_cell.angle_beta   90.00
_cell.angle_gamma   90.00
#
_symmetry.space_group_name_H-M   'P 1'
#
loop_
_entity.id
_entity.type
_entity.pdbx_description
1 polymer ?
#
loop_
_entity_poly.entity_id
_entity_poly.type
_entity_poly.pdbx_seq_one_letter_code
_entity_poly.pdbx_strand_id
1 'polypeptide(L)'
;MPAPVPLFSVEQGSKRFGGSTTRMRHGENMRIAVGTTNPIKVLAVQQSLHQYSEFMNCKIQAYKVASNVSEQPFGLPEIVRGAKNRAEAAYDHIFADTEVAGALPNSEARILISFGIESGLYRLDGSVLNANDPNGWYDTCVVSCFDGRKHHLGSSCSFEIPKNVMQKLLPKKVLKPSSNVKPAGGAKDSEVEVLCENLSDACKAAGVTDKANLGEQEGLIGILTKGRITRLEYTKQAVLTSIVGLLD
;
A
#
# COMPACT_ATOMS: atom_id res chain seq x y z
N MET A 1 -2.34 -3.99 30.44
CA MET A 1 -2.96 -3.60 29.17
C MET A 1 -3.02 -2.08 29.14
N PRO A 2 -2.54 -1.39 28.10
CA PRO A 2 -2.69 0.06 28.06
C PRO A 2 -4.14 0.40 27.71
N ALA A 3 -4.70 1.38 28.41
CA ALA A 3 -6.06 1.88 28.23
C ALA A 3 -6.25 2.52 26.84
N PRO A 4 -7.48 2.56 26.30
CA PRO A 4 -7.76 3.25 25.03
C PRO A 4 -7.45 4.74 25.15
N VAL A 5 -6.75 5.26 24.13
CA VAL A 5 -6.39 6.69 24.00
C VAL A 5 -7.67 7.47 23.64
N PRO A 6 -8.02 8.55 24.35
CA PRO A 6 -9.19 9.36 24.01
C PRO A 6 -8.96 10.13 22.71
N LEU A 7 -9.98 10.18 21.84
CA LEU A 7 -10.03 11.11 20.72
C LEU A 7 -10.03 12.55 21.27
N PHE A 8 -9.03 13.34 20.92
CA PHE A 8 -9.02 14.78 21.20
C PHE A 8 -10.01 15.49 20.27
N SER A 9 -11.09 16.03 20.84
CA SER A 9 -11.85 17.12 20.21
C SER A 9 -11.10 18.43 20.47
N VAL A 10 -10.47 18.98 19.44
CA VAL A 10 -9.92 20.33 19.50
C VAL A 10 -11.07 21.31 19.25
N GLU A 11 -11.66 21.84 20.32
CA GLU A 11 -12.40 23.10 20.23
C GLU A 11 -11.38 24.25 20.16
N GLN A 12 -11.31 24.91 19.01
CA GLN A 12 -10.82 26.29 18.97
C GLN A 12 -11.87 27.17 18.28
N GLY A 13 -12.37 28.14 19.05
CA GLY A 13 -13.41 29.06 18.67
C GLY A 13 -13.02 29.96 17.50
N SER A 14 -13.97 30.19 16.60
CA SER A 14 -13.94 31.30 15.66
C SER A 14 -15.08 32.27 15.98
N LYS A 15 -14.71 33.54 16.16
CA LYS A 15 -15.65 34.64 16.38
C LYS A 15 -16.63 34.75 15.21
N ARG A 16 -17.91 34.89 15.54
CA ARG A 16 -19.00 35.15 14.58
C ARG A 16 -18.83 36.54 13.97
N PHE A 17 -18.80 36.60 12.63
CA PHE A 17 -19.27 37.76 11.87
C PHE A 17 -20.49 37.33 11.05
N GLY A 18 -21.57 38.10 11.17
CA GLY A 18 -22.83 37.86 10.49
C GLY A 18 -22.71 38.09 8.98
N GLY A 19 -23.35 37.23 8.20
CA GLY A 19 -23.44 37.31 6.75
C GLY A 19 -23.97 36.01 6.18
N SER A 20 -25.27 35.98 5.85
CA SER A 20 -25.96 34.87 5.21
C SER A 20 -25.40 34.63 3.80
N THR A 21 -24.72 33.51 3.59
CA THR A 21 -24.69 32.69 2.36
C THR A 21 -24.04 31.35 2.72
N THR A 22 -24.82 30.27 2.69
CA THR A 22 -24.32 28.90 2.94
C THR A 22 -23.42 28.46 1.80
N ARG A 23 -22.15 28.90 1.80
CA ARG A 23 -21.12 28.35 0.92
C ARG A 23 -20.75 27.00 1.52
N MET A 24 -21.35 25.91 0.99
CA MET A 24 -21.00 24.54 1.36
C MET A 24 -19.47 24.38 1.31
N ARG A 25 -18.85 23.86 2.37
CA ARG A 25 -17.41 23.60 2.39
C ARG A 25 -17.15 22.41 1.47
N HIS A 26 -16.31 22.59 0.45
CA HIS A 26 -16.08 21.62 -0.64
C HIS A 26 -15.84 20.16 -0.17
N GLY A 27 -15.29 19.95 1.04
CA GLY A 27 -15.02 18.61 1.56
C GLY A 27 -16.21 17.86 2.20
N GLU A 28 -17.29 18.52 2.63
CA GLU A 28 -18.35 17.88 3.46
C GLU A 28 -19.15 16.80 2.72
N ASN A 29 -19.16 16.84 1.39
CA ASN A 29 -19.83 15.86 0.54
C ASN A 29 -18.87 14.81 -0.05
N MET A 30 -17.56 14.90 0.22
CA MET A 30 -16.59 13.96 -0.34
C MET A 30 -16.53 12.67 0.48
N ARG A 31 -16.67 11.54 -0.20
CA ARG A 31 -16.54 10.20 0.38
C ARG A 31 -15.32 9.52 -0.21
N ILE A 32 -14.50 8.95 0.65
CA ILE A 32 -13.20 8.39 0.27
C ILE A 32 -13.14 6.95 0.77
N ALA A 33 -12.89 6.02 -0.13
CA ALA A 33 -12.65 4.63 0.21
C ALA A 33 -11.16 4.31 0.27
N VAL A 34 -10.76 3.38 1.14
CA VAL A 34 -9.39 2.85 1.21
C VAL A 34 -9.46 1.33 1.15
N GLY A 35 -8.88 0.72 0.11
CA GLY A 35 -8.86 -0.72 -0.15
C GLY A 35 -7.90 -1.53 0.73
N THR A 36 -7.78 -1.16 2.00
CA THR A 36 -7.05 -1.90 3.03
C THR A 36 -7.53 -1.49 4.41
N THR A 37 -7.48 -2.42 5.37
CA THR A 37 -7.73 -2.17 6.80
C THR A 37 -6.44 -2.05 7.61
N ASN A 38 -5.27 -2.05 6.97
CA ASN A 38 -3.99 -1.86 7.66
C ASN A 38 -3.97 -0.44 8.28
N PRO A 39 -3.82 -0.30 9.61
CA PRO A 39 -3.98 0.98 10.28
C PRO A 39 -2.95 2.03 9.85
N ILE A 40 -1.72 1.63 9.52
CA ILE A 40 -0.67 2.55 9.04
C ILE A 40 -1.02 3.09 7.65
N LYS A 41 -1.50 2.22 6.76
CA LYS A 41 -1.90 2.62 5.40
C LYS A 41 -3.13 3.54 5.41
N VAL A 42 -4.13 3.23 6.24
CA VAL A 42 -5.32 4.08 6.41
C VAL A 42 -4.94 5.43 7.00
N LEU A 43 -4.09 5.45 8.04
CA LEU A 43 -3.60 6.68 8.65
C LEU A 43 -2.79 7.53 7.67
N ALA A 44 -2.02 6.90 6.79
CA ALA A 44 -1.28 7.62 5.75
C ALA A 44 -2.22 8.39 4.81
N VAL A 45 -3.33 7.78 4.39
CA VAL A 45 -4.36 8.46 3.58
C VAL A 45 -4.97 9.63 4.35
N GLN A 46 -5.43 9.38 5.58
CA GLN A 46 -6.04 10.41 6.43
C GLN A 46 -5.12 11.63 6.63
N GLN A 47 -3.87 11.40 7.06
CA GLN A 47 -2.92 12.48 7.32
C GLN A 47 -2.43 13.17 6.05
N SER A 48 -2.40 12.48 4.90
CA SER A 48 -2.03 13.11 3.63
C SER A 48 -3.14 14.05 3.16
N LEU A 49 -4.39 13.60 3.20
CA LEU A 49 -5.53 14.37 2.71
C LEU A 49 -5.84 15.57 3.60
N HIS A 50 -5.74 15.45 4.92
CA HIS A 50 -5.97 16.58 5.85
C HIS A 50 -4.95 17.74 5.72
N GLN A 51 -3.96 17.63 4.83
CA GLN A 51 -3.08 18.76 4.49
C GLN A 51 -3.71 19.73 3.48
N TYR A 52 -4.82 19.34 2.83
CA TYR A 52 -5.47 20.12 1.78
C TYR A 52 -6.88 20.51 2.19
N SER A 53 -7.22 21.78 1.96
CA SER A 53 -8.51 22.37 2.35
C SER A 53 -9.72 21.66 1.71
N GLU A 54 -9.51 21.12 0.52
CA GLU A 54 -10.43 20.39 -0.34
C GLU A 54 -10.88 19.07 0.30
N PHE A 55 -10.00 18.46 1.10
CA PHE A 55 -10.24 17.16 1.74
C PHE A 55 -10.47 17.26 3.25
N MET A 56 -10.42 18.45 3.86
CA MET A 56 -10.50 18.63 5.32
C MET A 56 -11.74 18.01 5.98
N ASN A 57 -12.87 17.96 5.26
CA ASN A 57 -14.15 17.47 5.78
C ASN A 57 -14.61 16.16 5.11
N CYS A 58 -13.70 15.44 4.45
CA CYS A 58 -14.03 14.19 3.77
C CYS A 58 -14.36 13.07 4.76
N LYS A 59 -15.20 12.12 4.33
CA LYS A 59 -15.48 10.89 5.08
C LYS A 59 -14.65 9.74 4.52
N ILE A 60 -13.67 9.28 5.29
CA ILE A 60 -12.77 8.19 4.90
C ILE A 60 -13.27 6.86 5.50
N GLN A 61 -13.52 5.86 4.66
CA GLN A 61 -13.93 4.52 5.06
C GLN A 61 -12.96 3.47 4.50
N ALA A 62 -12.54 2.54 5.35
CA ALA A 62 -11.62 1.47 4.98
C ALA A 62 -12.37 0.17 4.68
N TYR A 63 -11.99 -0.53 3.62
CA TYR A 63 -12.58 -1.79 3.20
C TYR A 63 -11.50 -2.87 3.10
N LYS A 64 -11.80 -4.05 3.63
CA LYS A 64 -10.96 -5.24 3.46
C LYS A 64 -11.28 -5.86 2.10
N VAL A 65 -10.40 -5.62 1.12
CA VAL A 65 -10.53 -6.13 -0.26
C VAL A 65 -9.29 -6.92 -0.66
N ALA A 66 -9.46 -7.84 -1.62
CA ALA A 66 -8.35 -8.61 -2.19
C ALA A 66 -7.55 -7.77 -3.19
N SER A 67 -6.24 -8.00 -3.28
CA SER A 67 -5.39 -7.41 -4.32
C SER A 67 -5.42 -8.19 -5.64
N ASN A 68 -5.83 -9.46 -5.60
CA ASN A 68 -5.80 -10.40 -6.74
C ASN A 68 -4.41 -10.48 -7.41
N VAL A 69 -3.36 -10.33 -6.62
CA VAL A 69 -1.95 -10.57 -6.98
C VAL A 69 -1.29 -11.37 -5.85
N SER A 70 -0.02 -11.76 -5.99
CA SER A 70 0.69 -12.49 -4.93
C SER A 70 0.78 -11.68 -3.63
N GLU A 71 0.87 -12.37 -2.48
CA GLU A 71 1.07 -11.72 -1.17
C GLU A 71 2.38 -10.94 -1.09
N GLN A 72 3.39 -11.34 -1.86
CA GLN A 72 4.65 -10.62 -2.05
C GLN A 72 4.83 -10.28 -3.54
N PRO A 73 4.23 -9.17 -4.03
CA PRO A 73 4.33 -8.79 -5.43
C PRO A 73 5.76 -8.51 -5.88
N PHE A 74 6.09 -9.00 -7.08
CA PHE A 74 7.38 -8.79 -7.73
C PHE A 74 7.21 -8.06 -9.07
N GLY A 75 7.91 -6.93 -9.21
CA GLY A 75 7.88 -6.08 -10.39
C GLY A 75 6.76 -5.04 -10.36
N LEU A 76 7.07 -3.84 -10.88
CA LEU A 76 6.12 -2.73 -10.91
C LEU A 76 4.77 -3.07 -11.57
N PRO A 77 4.69 -3.85 -12.67
CA PRO A 77 3.40 -4.19 -13.28
C PRO A 77 2.45 -4.93 -12.33
N GLU A 78 2.97 -5.89 -11.55
CA GLU A 78 2.16 -6.64 -10.58
C GLU A 78 1.74 -5.76 -9.41
N ILE A 79 2.68 -4.97 -8.86
CA ILE A 79 2.42 -4.05 -7.74
C ILE A 79 1.33 -3.04 -8.12
N VAL A 80 1.45 -2.42 -9.29
CA VAL A 80 0.47 -1.45 -9.80
C VAL A 80 -0.89 -2.12 -10.00
N ARG A 81 -0.93 -3.33 -10.56
CA ARG A 81 -2.18 -4.08 -10.73
C ARG A 81 -2.85 -4.37 -9.38
N GLY A 82 -2.10 -4.80 -8.37
CA GLY A 82 -2.62 -5.01 -7.02
C GLY A 82 -3.21 -3.73 -6.42
N ALA A 83 -2.52 -2.59 -6.57
CA ALA A 83 -3.02 -1.30 -6.12
C ALA A 83 -4.31 -0.90 -6.86
N LYS A 84 -4.40 -1.08 -8.18
CA LYS A 84 -5.61 -0.77 -8.96
C LYS A 84 -6.80 -1.64 -8.56
N ASN A 85 -6.60 -2.95 -8.46
CA ASN A 85 -7.64 -3.91 -8.03
C ASN A 85 -8.22 -3.53 -6.67
N ARG A 86 -7.36 -3.15 -5.71
CA ARG A 86 -7.80 -2.68 -4.38
C ARG A 86 -8.59 -1.37 -4.46
N ALA A 87 -8.18 -0.44 -5.32
CA ALA A 87 -8.87 0.85 -5.47
C ALA A 87 -10.28 0.63 -6.06
N GLU A 88 -10.39 -0.11 -7.17
CA GLU A 88 -11.66 -0.43 -7.83
C GLU A 88 -12.62 -1.16 -6.88
N ALA A 89 -12.16 -2.23 -6.21
CA ALA A 89 -13.01 -2.96 -5.27
C ALA A 89 -13.49 -2.07 -4.11
N ALA A 90 -12.63 -1.18 -3.58
CA ALA A 90 -13.02 -0.24 -2.54
C ALA A 90 -14.02 0.81 -3.04
N TYR A 91 -13.87 1.25 -4.30
CA TYR A 91 -14.81 2.14 -4.98
C TYR A 91 -16.19 1.52 -5.09
N ASP A 92 -16.28 0.26 -5.54
CA ASP A 92 -17.55 -0.46 -5.69
C ASP A 92 -18.29 -0.60 -4.35
N HIS A 93 -17.55 -0.90 -3.28
CA HIS A 93 -18.13 -0.98 -1.93
C HIS A 93 -18.73 0.35 -1.47
N ILE A 94 -17.97 1.44 -1.56
CA ILE A 94 -18.46 2.74 -1.12
C ILE A 94 -19.57 3.28 -2.02
N PHE A 95 -19.57 2.91 -3.30
CA PHE A 95 -20.63 3.21 -4.24
C PHE A 95 -21.93 2.49 -3.84
N ALA A 96 -21.88 1.19 -3.57
CA ALA A 96 -23.02 0.42 -3.09
C ALA A 96 -23.57 0.96 -1.74
N ASP A 97 -22.68 1.28 -0.79
CA ASP A 97 -23.06 1.92 0.49
C ASP A 97 -23.76 3.27 0.29
N THR A 98 -23.47 3.97 -0.83
CA THR A 98 -24.11 5.24 -1.18
C THR A 98 -25.44 5.09 -1.93
N GLU A 99 -25.57 4.08 -2.78
CA GLU A 99 -26.78 3.82 -3.58
C GLU A 99 -27.92 3.21 -2.74
N VAL A 100 -27.63 2.28 -1.83
CA VAL A 100 -28.63 1.69 -0.92
C VAL A 100 -29.20 2.75 0.05
N ALA A 101 -28.48 3.86 0.25
CA ALA A 101 -28.94 5.01 1.03
C ALA A 101 -29.84 6.00 0.26
N GLY A 102 -30.49 5.57 -0.85
CA GLY A 102 -31.59 6.30 -1.49
C GLY A 102 -31.22 7.63 -2.15
N ALA A 103 -30.00 7.78 -2.66
CA ALA A 103 -29.48 9.06 -3.11
C ALA A 103 -28.93 9.04 -4.55
N LEU A 104 -29.79 9.09 -5.55
CA LEU A 104 -29.56 9.69 -6.89
C LEU A 104 -30.90 10.26 -7.39
N PRO A 105 -31.00 11.39 -8.16
CA PRO A 105 -29.97 12.07 -8.95
C PRO A 105 -29.88 13.61 -8.71
N ASN A 106 -30.38 14.15 -7.59
CA ASN A 106 -30.46 15.62 -7.37
C ASN A 106 -29.80 16.15 -6.09
N SER A 107 -28.94 15.40 -5.40
CA SER A 107 -28.15 15.97 -4.29
C SER A 107 -26.71 16.19 -4.73
N GLU A 108 -26.33 17.47 -4.85
CA GLU A 108 -24.97 18.01 -4.96
C GLU A 108 -23.83 16.98 -4.81
N ALA A 109 -23.17 16.71 -5.93
CA ALA A 109 -22.09 15.75 -6.15
C ALA A 109 -21.36 15.25 -4.89
N ARG A 110 -21.55 13.96 -4.57
CA ARG A 110 -20.62 13.21 -3.73
C ARG A 110 -19.40 12.89 -4.57
N ILE A 111 -18.29 13.62 -4.40
CA ILE A 111 -17.03 13.21 -5.02
C ILE A 111 -16.62 11.90 -4.34
N LEU A 112 -16.50 10.85 -5.15
CA LEU A 112 -16.08 9.54 -4.72
C LEU A 112 -14.69 9.28 -5.28
N ILE A 113 -13.71 9.16 -4.38
CA ILE A 113 -12.39 8.67 -4.75
C ILE A 113 -12.05 7.46 -3.88
N SER A 114 -11.22 6.58 -4.40
CA SER A 114 -10.80 5.37 -3.68
C SER A 114 -9.29 5.20 -3.78
N PHE A 115 -8.68 4.69 -2.72
CA PHE A 115 -7.25 4.45 -2.64
C PHE A 115 -6.98 2.96 -2.53
N GLY A 116 -6.24 2.40 -3.47
CA GLY A 116 -5.62 1.08 -3.34
C GLY A 116 -4.13 1.22 -3.10
N ILE A 117 -3.59 0.46 -2.14
CA ILE A 117 -2.22 0.64 -1.64
C ILE A 117 -1.52 -0.71 -1.59
N GLU A 118 -0.50 -0.89 -2.43
CA GLU A 118 0.25 -2.14 -2.55
C GLU A 118 1.75 -1.89 -2.40
N SER A 119 2.41 -2.74 -1.61
CA SER A 119 3.86 -2.72 -1.48
C SER A 119 4.44 -3.93 -2.20
N GLY A 120 5.63 -3.81 -2.76
CA GLY A 120 6.30 -4.95 -3.37
C GLY A 120 7.73 -4.64 -3.74
N LEU A 121 8.37 -5.62 -4.38
CA LEU A 121 9.79 -5.57 -4.70
C LEU A 121 9.98 -5.47 -6.20
N TYR A 122 10.91 -4.63 -6.64
CA TYR A 122 11.24 -4.50 -8.06
C TYR A 122 12.73 -4.23 -8.24
N ARG A 123 13.23 -4.37 -9.47
CA ARG A 123 14.59 -3.98 -9.82
C ARG A 123 14.56 -2.66 -10.58
N LEU A 124 15.47 -1.74 -10.23
CA LEU A 124 15.60 -0.44 -10.91
C LEU A 124 16.06 -0.58 -12.35
N ASP A 125 16.91 -1.57 -12.63
CA ASP A 125 17.47 -1.82 -13.96
C ASP A 125 16.48 -2.50 -14.92
N GLY A 126 15.29 -2.89 -14.43
CA GLY A 126 14.29 -3.63 -15.20
C GLY A 126 14.76 -4.99 -15.69
N SER A 127 15.96 -5.44 -15.31
CA SER A 127 16.57 -6.64 -15.87
C SER A 127 16.10 -7.87 -15.11
N VAL A 128 15.62 -8.87 -15.84
CA VAL A 128 15.25 -10.19 -15.30
C VAL A 128 16.29 -11.26 -15.68
N LEU A 129 17.50 -10.82 -16.08
CA LEU A 129 18.53 -11.69 -16.65
C LEU A 129 18.88 -12.87 -15.74
N ASN A 130 18.74 -12.69 -14.44
CA ASN A 130 18.76 -13.78 -13.46
C ASN A 130 17.72 -13.54 -12.37
N ALA A 131 16.59 -14.24 -12.44
CA ALA A 131 15.52 -14.19 -11.44
C ALA A 131 15.97 -14.62 -10.02
N ASN A 132 17.12 -15.30 -9.91
CA ASN A 132 17.69 -15.75 -8.63
C ASN A 132 18.82 -14.84 -8.13
N ASP A 133 19.12 -13.73 -8.81
CA ASP A 133 20.11 -12.77 -8.34
C ASP A 133 19.52 -11.93 -7.18
N PRO A 134 20.07 -12.04 -5.96
CA PRO A 134 19.56 -11.31 -4.80
C PRO A 134 19.97 -9.83 -4.75
N ASN A 135 20.78 -9.35 -5.70
CA ASN A 135 21.22 -7.96 -5.73
C ASN A 135 20.26 -7.07 -6.53
N GLY A 136 20.22 -5.77 -6.20
CA GLY A 136 19.49 -4.78 -7.00
C GLY A 136 17.97 -4.81 -6.84
N TRP A 137 17.46 -5.37 -5.74
CA TRP A 137 16.04 -5.35 -5.40
C TRP A 137 15.71 -4.18 -4.50
N TYR A 138 14.61 -3.51 -4.80
CA TYR A 138 14.13 -2.33 -4.11
C TYR A 138 12.70 -2.57 -3.67
N ASP A 139 12.37 -2.17 -2.45
CA ASP A 139 10.99 -2.07 -2.00
C ASP A 139 10.38 -0.76 -2.51
N THR A 140 9.12 -0.82 -2.91
CA THR A 140 8.29 0.34 -3.22
C THR A 140 6.87 0.14 -2.71
N CYS A 141 6.25 1.24 -2.28
CA CYS A 141 4.82 1.34 -2.07
C CYS A 141 4.20 2.12 -3.23
N VAL A 142 3.22 1.52 -3.91
CA VAL A 142 2.41 2.16 -4.95
C VAL A 142 1.01 2.41 -4.41
N VAL A 143 0.50 3.61 -4.70
CA VAL A 143 -0.88 4.01 -4.43
C VAL A 143 -1.57 4.27 -5.74
N SER A 144 -2.76 3.70 -5.91
CA SER A 144 -3.70 4.07 -6.95
C SER A 144 -4.86 4.84 -6.34
N CYS A 145 -4.99 6.11 -6.74
CA CYS A 145 -6.17 6.92 -6.49
C CYS A 145 -7.11 6.79 -7.69
N PHE A 146 -8.27 6.16 -7.51
CA PHE A 146 -9.27 5.94 -8.56
C PHE A 146 -10.48 6.86 -8.36
N ASP A 147 -10.80 7.65 -9.38
CA ASP A 147 -11.89 8.65 -9.36
C ASP A 147 -13.19 8.17 -10.03
N GLY A 148 -13.32 6.86 -10.23
CA GLY A 148 -14.42 6.24 -10.96
C GLY A 148 -14.23 6.20 -12.48
N ARG A 149 -13.18 6.83 -13.03
CA ARG A 149 -12.88 6.83 -14.46
C ARG A 149 -11.43 6.51 -14.77
N LYS A 150 -10.49 7.12 -14.04
CA LYS A 150 -9.05 6.96 -14.23
C LYS A 150 -8.33 6.67 -12.92
N HIS A 151 -7.20 6.00 -13.06
CA HIS A 151 -6.24 5.79 -11.98
C HIS A 151 -5.15 6.83 -12.05
N HIS A 152 -4.95 7.53 -10.95
CA HIS A 152 -3.80 8.38 -10.70
C HIS A 152 -2.85 7.58 -9.81
N LEU A 153 -1.60 7.43 -10.26
CA LEU A 153 -0.63 6.57 -9.59
C LEU A 153 0.41 7.43 -8.89
N GLY A 154 0.71 7.07 -7.65
CA GLY A 154 1.83 7.60 -6.88
C GLY A 154 2.68 6.47 -6.34
N SER A 155 3.95 6.77 -6.06
CA SER A 155 4.87 5.81 -5.45
C SER A 155 5.74 6.48 -4.40
N SER A 156 6.17 5.71 -3.43
CA SER A 156 7.20 6.10 -2.48
C SER A 156 8.59 6.21 -3.12
N CYS A 157 9.57 6.78 -2.42
CA CYS A 157 10.94 6.97 -2.92
C CYS A 157 11.75 5.69 -3.21
N SER A 158 11.24 4.51 -2.86
CA SER A 158 11.94 3.22 -2.90
C SER A 158 13.21 3.15 -2.02
N PHE A 159 13.69 1.94 -1.72
CA PHE A 159 14.97 1.70 -1.04
C PHE A 159 15.48 0.28 -1.30
N GLU A 160 16.79 0.09 -1.32
CA GLU A 160 17.40 -1.21 -1.61
C GLU A 160 17.18 -2.21 -0.45
N ILE A 161 16.83 -3.44 -0.79
CA ILE A 161 16.67 -4.54 0.16
C ILE A 161 18.03 -5.23 0.38
N PRO A 162 18.43 -5.48 1.64
CA PRO A 162 19.65 -6.22 1.93
C PRO A 162 19.68 -7.59 1.23
N LYS A 163 20.81 -7.90 0.60
CA LYS A 163 21.02 -9.16 -0.14
C LYS A 163 20.67 -10.41 0.67
N ASN A 164 21.02 -10.45 1.97
CA ASN A 164 20.73 -11.57 2.85
C ASN A 164 19.22 -11.77 3.09
N VAL A 165 18.42 -10.70 3.04
CA VAL A 165 16.95 -10.77 3.09
C VAL A 165 16.42 -11.31 1.75
N MET A 166 16.88 -10.77 0.63
CA MET A 166 16.47 -11.25 -0.71
C MET A 166 16.77 -12.73 -0.93
N GLN A 167 17.89 -13.23 -0.42
CA GLN A 167 18.25 -14.66 -0.47
C GLN A 167 17.26 -15.59 0.24
N LYS A 168 16.37 -15.06 1.10
CA LYS A 168 15.29 -15.81 1.74
C LYS A 168 14.00 -15.79 0.93
N LEU A 169 13.79 -14.76 0.10
CA LEU A 169 12.61 -14.62 -0.75
C LEU A 169 12.78 -15.32 -2.10
N LEU A 170 13.98 -15.26 -2.66
CA LEU A 170 14.21 -15.77 -4.00
C LEU A 170 14.31 -17.30 -3.99
N PRO A 171 13.72 -17.96 -4.99
CA PRO A 171 13.82 -19.40 -5.16
C PRO A 171 15.28 -19.85 -5.31
N LYS A 172 15.65 -20.93 -4.61
CA LYS A 172 16.94 -21.61 -4.83
C LYS A 172 16.72 -22.85 -5.69
N LYS A 173 17.59 -23.04 -6.69
CA LYS A 173 17.73 -24.34 -7.34
C LYS A 173 18.43 -25.29 -6.37
N VAL A 174 17.70 -26.27 -5.85
CA VAL A 174 18.30 -27.36 -5.08
C VAL A 174 18.79 -28.41 -6.07
N LEU A 175 20.10 -28.60 -6.15
CA LEU A 175 20.68 -29.73 -6.86
C LEU A 175 20.48 -30.97 -5.96
N LYS A 176 19.63 -31.91 -6.37
CA LYS A 176 19.52 -33.20 -5.66
C LYS A 176 20.91 -33.86 -5.61
N PRO A 177 21.33 -34.41 -4.45
CA PRO A 177 22.53 -35.23 -4.39
C PRO A 177 22.37 -36.35 -5.42
N SER A 178 23.39 -36.56 -6.26
CA SER A 178 23.40 -37.71 -7.16
C SER A 178 23.35 -38.95 -6.28
N SER A 179 22.18 -39.61 -6.18
CA SER A 179 22.16 -41.00 -5.76
C SER A 179 23.14 -41.74 -6.66
N ASN A 180 24.06 -42.51 -6.09
CA ASN A 180 25.03 -43.34 -6.82
C ASN A 180 24.36 -44.50 -7.58
N VAL A 181 23.39 -44.17 -8.42
CA VAL A 181 22.80 -45.05 -9.42
C VAL A 181 22.81 -44.21 -10.69
N LYS A 182 23.57 -44.63 -11.69
CA LYS A 182 23.47 -44.07 -13.04
C LYS A 182 22.14 -44.55 -13.64
N PRO A 183 21.27 -43.66 -14.14
CA PRO A 183 20.54 -43.94 -15.35
C PRO A 183 21.10 -43.08 -16.49
N ALA A 184 21.13 -43.68 -17.67
CA ALA A 184 21.43 -43.01 -18.91
C ALA A 184 20.37 -41.94 -19.20
N GLY A 185 20.81 -40.72 -19.56
CA GLY A 185 20.00 -39.73 -20.27
C GLY A 185 18.68 -39.32 -19.61
N GLY A 186 18.73 -38.42 -18.63
CA GLY A 186 17.56 -37.71 -18.12
C GLY A 186 17.97 -36.37 -17.52
N ALA A 187 17.26 -35.29 -17.86
CA ALA A 187 17.45 -33.98 -17.25
C ALA A 187 17.30 -34.10 -15.72
N LYS A 188 18.21 -33.50 -14.96
CA LYS A 188 18.08 -33.47 -13.49
C LYS A 188 16.89 -32.60 -13.13
N ASP A 189 15.86 -33.19 -12.55
CA ASP A 189 14.75 -32.46 -11.94
C ASP A 189 15.27 -31.65 -10.74
N SER A 190 15.54 -30.36 -10.96
CA SER A 190 15.86 -29.43 -9.88
C SER A 190 14.57 -29.00 -9.19
N GLU A 191 14.44 -29.29 -7.90
CA GLU A 191 13.38 -28.70 -7.08
C GLU A 191 13.73 -27.25 -6.75
N VAL A 192 12.71 -26.40 -6.76
CA VAL A 192 12.81 -24.98 -6.45
C VAL A 192 12.31 -24.78 -5.03
N GLU A 193 13.19 -24.39 -4.11
CA GLU A 193 12.83 -24.11 -2.72
C GLU A 193 12.74 -22.60 -2.50
N VAL A 194 11.55 -22.11 -2.16
CA VAL A 194 11.33 -20.74 -1.65
C VAL A 194 11.35 -20.81 -0.13
N LEU A 195 12.25 -20.05 0.51
CA LEU A 195 12.47 -20.15 1.96
C LEU A 195 11.48 -19.33 2.79
N CYS A 196 10.97 -18.22 2.25
CA CYS A 196 10.03 -17.32 2.91
C CYS A 196 8.99 -16.80 1.93
N GLU A 197 7.73 -16.72 2.35
CA GLU A 197 6.62 -16.28 1.50
C GLU A 197 6.53 -14.74 1.38
N ASN A 198 7.01 -14.01 2.38
CA ASN A 198 6.92 -12.55 2.42
C ASN A 198 8.15 -11.89 3.08
N LEU A 199 8.27 -10.58 2.89
CA LEU A 199 9.41 -9.79 3.37
C LEU A 199 9.57 -9.82 4.90
N SER A 200 8.49 -9.93 5.67
CA SER A 200 8.58 -9.98 7.14
C SER A 200 9.29 -11.27 7.59
N ASP A 201 8.89 -12.40 7.03
CA ASP A 201 9.51 -13.71 7.33
C ASP A 201 10.96 -13.75 6.86
N ALA A 202 11.23 -13.18 5.68
CA ALA A 202 12.58 -13.05 5.16
C ALA A 202 13.49 -12.21 6.06
N CYS A 203 13.00 -11.09 6.60
CA CYS A 203 13.76 -10.25 7.54
C CYS A 203 14.09 -11.01 8.83
N LYS A 204 13.14 -11.78 9.35
CA LYS A 204 13.34 -12.63 10.52
C LYS A 204 14.36 -13.73 10.24
N ALA A 205 14.20 -14.47 9.14
CA ALA A 205 15.11 -15.54 8.74
C ALA A 205 16.52 -15.04 8.38
N ALA A 206 16.67 -13.76 8.02
CA ALA A 206 17.94 -13.10 7.75
C ALA A 206 18.59 -12.46 8.98
N GLY A 207 17.92 -12.50 10.15
CA GLY A 207 18.43 -11.91 11.40
C GLY A 207 18.42 -10.38 11.41
N VAL A 208 17.59 -9.74 10.56
CA VAL A 208 17.45 -8.28 10.54
C VAL A 208 16.61 -7.79 11.73
N THR A 209 15.62 -8.58 12.16
CA THR A 209 14.73 -8.25 13.27
C THR A 209 13.96 -9.47 13.76
N ASP A 210 13.59 -9.49 15.04
CA ASP A 210 12.70 -10.51 15.61
C ASP A 210 11.23 -10.08 15.62
N LYS A 211 10.94 -8.85 15.19
CA LYS A 211 9.57 -8.31 15.17
C LYS A 211 8.73 -9.04 14.13
N ALA A 212 7.58 -9.57 14.57
CA ALA A 212 6.54 -10.05 13.66
C ALA A 212 5.79 -8.87 13.02
N ASN A 213 5.16 -9.10 11.87
CA ASN A 213 4.25 -8.16 11.20
C ASN A 213 4.84 -6.75 10.99
N LEU A 214 6.03 -6.67 10.39
CA LEU A 214 6.66 -5.40 9.99
C LEU A 214 5.72 -4.54 9.12
N GLY A 215 4.80 -5.21 8.41
CA GLY A 215 3.63 -4.68 7.71
C GLY A 215 2.83 -3.59 8.44
N GLU A 216 2.67 -3.74 9.75
CA GLU A 216 1.74 -2.95 10.58
C GLU A 216 2.47 -2.07 11.59
N GLN A 217 3.80 -2.03 11.54
CA GLN A 217 4.65 -1.25 12.43
C GLN A 217 5.51 -0.24 11.64
N GLU A 218 6.76 -0.03 12.04
CA GLU A 218 7.70 0.90 11.41
C GLU A 218 8.16 0.49 10.00
N GLY A 219 7.88 -0.75 9.58
CA GLY A 219 8.33 -1.33 8.31
C GLY A 219 9.83 -1.64 8.28
N LEU A 220 10.27 -2.35 7.23
CA LEU A 220 11.69 -2.60 7.02
C LEU A 220 12.47 -1.29 6.84
N ILE A 221 11.88 -0.29 6.15
CA ILE A 221 12.47 1.04 6.00
C ILE A 221 12.77 1.70 7.34
N GLY A 222 11.87 1.57 8.33
CA GLY A 222 12.08 2.09 9.69
C GLY A 222 13.30 1.48 10.35
N ILE A 223 13.47 0.16 10.22
CA ILE A 223 14.63 -0.55 10.77
C ILE A 223 15.92 -0.11 10.07
N LEU A 224 15.96 -0.18 8.73
CA LEU A 224 17.16 0.11 7.96
C LEU A 224 17.62 1.57 8.08
N THR A 225 16.67 2.49 8.25
CA THR A 225 16.97 3.92 8.44
C THR A 225 17.09 4.34 9.90
N LYS A 226 17.04 3.39 10.85
CA LYS A 226 17.09 3.65 12.30
C LYS A 226 16.04 4.68 12.74
N GLY A 227 14.82 4.54 12.23
CA GLY A 227 13.67 5.37 12.54
C GLY A 227 13.64 6.73 11.84
N ARG A 228 14.58 7.02 10.93
CA ARG A 228 14.60 8.30 10.19
C ARG A 228 13.53 8.40 9.12
N ILE A 229 13.12 7.26 8.54
CA ILE A 229 11.98 7.16 7.64
C ILE A 229 11.09 6.04 8.16
N THR A 230 9.85 6.36 8.55
CA THR A 230 8.88 5.36 9.02
C THR A 230 8.02 4.86 7.86
N ARG A 231 7.40 3.68 8.02
CA ARG A 231 6.40 3.19 7.06
C ARG A 231 5.27 4.20 6.80
N LEU A 232 4.83 4.93 7.83
CA LEU A 232 3.80 5.96 7.69
C LEU A 232 4.25 7.07 6.73
N GLU A 233 5.43 7.67 6.98
CA GLU A 233 5.96 8.75 6.13
C GLU A 233 6.29 8.26 4.71
N TYR A 234 6.76 7.03 4.60
CA TYR A 234 7.02 6.38 3.33
C TYR A 234 5.73 6.16 2.51
N THR A 235 4.64 5.69 3.13
CA THR A 235 3.34 5.54 2.47
C THR A 235 2.70 6.90 2.13
N LYS A 236 2.86 7.92 2.97
CA LYS A 236 2.36 9.29 2.68
C LYS A 236 2.91 9.84 1.37
N GLN A 237 4.19 9.62 1.06
CA GLN A 237 4.77 10.05 -0.22
C GLN A 237 4.00 9.50 -1.43
N ALA A 238 3.63 8.22 -1.38
CA ALA A 238 2.87 7.58 -2.45
C ALA A 238 1.44 8.13 -2.53
N VAL A 239 0.79 8.40 -1.38
CA VAL A 239 -0.54 9.01 -1.36
C VAL A 239 -0.50 10.42 -1.96
N LEU A 240 0.40 11.28 -1.47
CA LEU A 240 0.54 12.67 -1.92
C LEU A 240 0.83 12.76 -3.42
N THR A 241 1.69 11.89 -3.95
CA THR A 241 1.99 11.88 -5.39
C THR A 241 0.84 11.32 -6.23
N SER A 242 0.01 10.42 -5.68
CA SER A 242 -1.16 9.88 -6.39
C SER A 242 -2.31 10.87 -6.55
N ILE A 243 -2.37 11.93 -5.74
CA ILE A 243 -3.44 12.93 -5.81
C ILE A 243 -3.05 14.19 -6.59
N VAL A 244 -1.81 14.30 -7.09
CA VAL A 244 -1.32 15.52 -7.78
C VAL A 244 -2.27 15.96 -8.91
N GLY A 245 -2.71 15.02 -9.75
CA GLY A 245 -3.64 15.31 -10.85
C GLY A 245 -5.10 15.58 -10.43
N LEU A 246 -5.38 15.66 -9.13
CA LEU A 246 -6.65 16.09 -8.54
C LEU A 246 -6.56 17.46 -7.87
N LEU A 247 -5.36 18.03 -7.74
CA LEU A 247 -5.11 19.33 -7.11
C LEU A 247 -5.11 20.50 -8.12
N ASP A 248 -5.16 20.18 -9.42
CA ASP A 248 -5.16 21.14 -10.53
C ASP A 248 -6.55 21.78 -10.76
#